data_AF-A0A359AZB4-F1
#
_entry.id   AF-A0A359AZB4-F1
#
_cell.length_a   1.000
_cell.length_b   1.000
_cell.length_c   1.000
_cell.angle_alpha   90.00
_cell.angle_beta   90.00
_cell.angle_gamma   90.00
#
_symmetry.space_group_name_H-M   'P 1'
#
loop_
_entity.id
_entity.type
_entity.pdbx_description
1 polymer ?
#
loop_
_entity_poly.entity_id
_entity_poly.type
_entity_poly.pdbx_seq_one_letter_code
_entity_poly.pdbx_strand_id
1 'polypeptide(L)'
;QDWEGFRQLVQASNLQDKELILRVLEMYPDTETREKEIKNISFIYEDLAQTILPQLRRSRITANIEIIGKSDDEIRDFWKNDPKKLSVEELLYASSLTDNVAEKEKIYQYVTVHFPQDYRGWNNMGTLFFKRGEWNKAKQSFDRAAQVAP
;
A
#
# COMPACT_ATOMS: atom_id res chain seq x y z
N GLN A 1 23.66 -0.41 -1.06
CA GLN A 1 24.38 -1.60 -0.54
C GLN A 1 24.45 -1.49 0.98
N ASP A 2 24.43 -2.62 1.69
CA ASP A 2 24.52 -2.65 3.16
C ASP A 2 25.98 -2.54 3.60
N TRP A 3 26.43 -1.30 3.74
CA TRP A 3 27.83 -0.99 4.04
C TRP A 3 28.19 -1.19 5.50
N GLU A 4 27.23 -1.03 6.40
CA GLU A 4 27.41 -1.28 7.81
C GLU A 4 27.59 -2.78 8.07
N GLY A 5 26.76 -3.61 7.43
CA GLY A 5 26.93 -5.07 7.45
C GLY A 5 28.27 -5.52 6.85
N PHE A 6 28.70 -4.90 5.74
CA PHE A 6 30.01 -5.21 5.15
C PHE A 6 31.16 -4.86 6.09
N ARG A 7 31.13 -3.67 6.71
CA ARG A 7 32.13 -3.23 7.68
C ARG A 7 32.22 -4.19 8.87
N GLN A 8 31.09 -4.59 9.42
CA GLN A 8 31.03 -5.54 10.55
C GLN A 8 31.60 -6.91 10.18
N LEU A 9 31.27 -7.43 8.99
CA LEU A 9 31.80 -8.71 8.51
C LEU A 9 33.31 -8.66 8.26
N VAL A 10 33.82 -7.57 7.67
CA VAL A 10 35.27 -7.35 7.49
C VAL A 10 35.95 -7.23 8.86
N GLN A 11 35.37 -6.50 9.81
CA GLN A 11 35.94 -6.32 11.15
C GLN A 11 35.98 -7.63 11.96
N ALA A 12 35.00 -8.53 11.76
CA ALA A 12 34.96 -9.85 12.39
C ALA A 12 35.82 -10.91 11.67
N SER A 13 36.36 -10.61 10.49
CA SER A 13 37.17 -11.54 9.70
C SER A 13 38.65 -11.55 10.09
N ASN A 14 39.34 -12.65 9.76
CA ASN A 14 40.79 -12.80 9.89
C ASN A 14 41.55 -12.46 8.59
N LEU A 15 41.02 -11.53 7.78
CA LEU A 15 41.69 -11.11 6.55
C LEU A 15 43.02 -10.41 6.89
N GLN A 16 44.08 -10.78 6.16
CA GLN A 16 45.44 -10.26 6.38
C GLN A 16 45.51 -8.73 6.29
N ASP A 17 44.81 -8.13 5.32
CA ASP A 17 44.77 -6.68 5.10
C ASP A 17 43.45 -6.01 5.55
N LYS A 18 42.80 -6.57 6.59
CA LYS A 18 41.54 -6.06 7.15
C LYS A 18 41.55 -4.55 7.42
N GLU A 19 42.60 -4.03 8.03
CA GLU A 19 42.73 -2.61 8.40
C GLU A 19 42.80 -1.68 7.18
N LEU A 20 43.37 -2.16 6.07
CA LEU A 20 43.44 -1.42 4.82
C LEU A 20 42.05 -1.31 4.18
N ILE A 21 41.27 -2.40 4.18
CA ILE A 21 39.90 -2.44 3.67
C ILE A 21 38.99 -1.52 4.49
N LEU A 22 39.10 -1.55 5.82
CA LEU A 22 38.35 -0.66 6.72
C LEU A 22 38.68 0.82 6.48
N ARG A 23 39.96 1.15 6.24
CA ARG A 23 40.38 2.52 5.92
C ARG A 23 39.81 3.01 4.60
N VAL A 24 39.77 2.17 3.56
CA VAL A 24 39.15 2.50 2.26
C VAL A 24 37.64 2.70 2.40
N LEU A 25 36.99 1.88 3.25
CA LEU A 25 35.58 2.03 3.61
C LEU A 25 35.26 3.35 4.32
N GLU A 26 36.20 3.92 5.07
CA GLU A 26 36.05 5.22 5.74
C GLU A 26 36.40 6.40 4.83
N MET A 27 37.42 6.24 3.98
CA MET A 27 37.98 7.33 3.16
C MET A 27 37.08 7.75 1.99
N TYR A 28 36.40 6.78 1.37
CA TYR A 28 35.55 7.05 0.21
C TYR A 28 34.09 6.78 0.56
N PRO A 29 33.21 7.78 0.68
CA PRO A 29 31.79 7.58 1.00
C PRO A 29 30.96 7.08 -0.19
N ASP A 30 31.42 7.31 -1.42
CA ASP A 30 30.73 6.94 -2.63
C ASP A 30 30.94 5.45 -2.98
N THR A 31 29.90 4.84 -3.54
CA THR A 31 29.80 3.37 -3.70
C THR A 31 30.74 2.86 -4.81
N GLU A 32 30.85 3.62 -5.90
CA GLU A 32 31.53 3.20 -7.13
C GLU A 32 33.05 3.34 -7.02
N THR A 33 33.55 4.47 -6.49
CA THR A 33 34.99 4.68 -6.27
C THR A 33 35.50 3.73 -5.21
N ARG A 34 34.75 3.52 -4.13
CA ARG A 34 35.13 2.58 -3.06
C ARG A 34 35.25 1.14 -3.56
N GLU A 35 34.31 0.65 -4.36
CA GLU A 35 34.39 -0.71 -4.92
C GLU A 35 35.59 -0.85 -5.86
N LYS A 36 35.89 0.19 -6.64
CA LYS A 36 37.07 0.25 -7.51
C LYS A 36 38.37 0.24 -6.71
N GLU A 37 38.46 1.03 -5.65
CA GLU A 37 39.64 1.06 -4.78
C GLU A 37 39.82 -0.27 -4.03
N ILE A 38 38.76 -0.89 -3.52
CA ILE A 38 38.84 -2.22 -2.87
C ILE A 38 39.35 -3.29 -3.87
N LYS A 39 38.95 -3.21 -5.15
CA LYS A 39 39.47 -4.08 -6.22
C LYS A 39 40.94 -3.79 -6.56
N ASN A 40 41.35 -2.52 -6.56
CA ASN A 40 42.71 -2.10 -6.93
C ASN A 40 43.75 -2.40 -5.84
N ILE A 41 43.34 -2.32 -4.58
CA ILE A 41 44.26 -2.37 -3.44
C ILE A 41 44.49 -3.80 -2.95
N SER A 42 43.54 -4.70 -3.18
CA SER A 42 43.58 -6.03 -2.59
C SER A 42 44.11 -7.07 -3.55
N PHE A 43 45.38 -7.47 -3.35
CA PHE A 43 45.91 -8.76 -3.83
C PHE A 43 45.06 -9.96 -3.34
N ILE A 44 44.14 -9.71 -2.40
CA ILE A 44 43.28 -10.63 -1.68
C ILE A 44 41.78 -10.39 -1.99
N TYR A 45 41.48 -9.62 -3.05
CA TYR A 45 40.08 -9.39 -3.46
C TYR A 45 39.36 -10.72 -3.71
N GLU A 46 40.09 -11.73 -4.17
CA GLU A 46 39.57 -13.09 -4.33
C GLU A 46 39.11 -13.71 -3.01
N ASP A 47 39.89 -13.63 -1.92
CA ASP A 47 39.44 -14.18 -0.63
C ASP A 47 38.28 -13.37 -0.05
N LEU A 48 38.29 -12.05 -0.20
CA LEU A 48 37.18 -11.19 0.21
C LEU A 48 35.89 -11.53 -0.57
N ALA A 49 36.02 -11.81 -1.87
CA ALA A 49 34.93 -12.21 -2.75
C ALA A 49 34.42 -13.63 -2.46
N GLN A 50 35.27 -14.53 -1.96
CA GLN A 50 34.89 -15.89 -1.61
C GLN A 50 34.33 -16.02 -0.18
N THR A 51 34.76 -15.15 0.75
CA THR A 51 34.40 -15.27 2.17
C THR A 51 33.35 -14.26 2.64
N ILE A 52 33.48 -12.98 2.27
CA ILE A 52 32.65 -11.90 2.82
C ILE A 52 31.50 -11.50 1.88
N LEU A 53 31.78 -11.24 0.60
CA LEU A 53 30.74 -10.82 -0.36
C LEU A 53 29.55 -11.80 -0.49
N PRO A 54 29.71 -13.13 -0.38
CA PRO A 54 28.59 -14.05 -0.44
C PRO A 54 27.59 -13.88 0.70
N GLN A 55 28.04 -13.45 1.88
CA GLN A 55 27.21 -13.23 3.07
C GLN A 55 26.38 -11.94 2.98
N LEU A 56 26.79 -11.01 2.12
CA LEU A 56 26.06 -9.77 1.82
C LEU A 56 24.94 -9.96 0.79
N ARG A 57 24.82 -11.15 0.19
CA ARG A 57 23.71 -11.44 -0.73
C ARG A 57 22.39 -11.42 0.02
N ARG A 58 21.51 -10.48 -0.35
CA ARG A 58 20.13 -10.45 0.14
C ARG A 58 19.22 -11.12 -0.88
N SER A 59 18.44 -12.10 -0.44
CA SER A 59 17.29 -12.58 -1.19
C SER A 59 16.22 -11.48 -1.22
N ARG A 60 15.83 -11.03 -2.41
CA ARG A 60 14.70 -10.10 -2.60
C ARG A 60 13.46 -10.92 -2.95
N ILE A 61 12.47 -10.93 -2.08
CA ILE A 61 11.15 -11.49 -2.37
C ILE A 61 10.28 -10.32 -2.84
N THR A 62 9.81 -10.39 -4.09
CA THR A 62 8.83 -9.44 -4.65
C THR A 62 7.51 -10.21 -4.79
N ALA A 63 6.49 -9.83 -4.01
CA ALA A 63 5.16 -10.39 -4.13
C ALA A 63 4.31 -9.47 -5.02
N ASN A 64 3.88 -9.97 -6.18
CA ASN A 64 2.87 -9.31 -7.00
C ASN A 64 1.52 -9.90 -6.60
N ILE A 65 0.68 -9.10 -5.94
CA ILE A 65 -0.66 -9.53 -5.51
C ILE A 65 -1.66 -9.02 -6.55
N GLU A 66 -2.28 -9.95 -7.26
CA GLU A 66 -3.43 -9.66 -8.12
C GLU A 66 -4.70 -9.80 -7.26
N ILE A 67 -5.36 -8.69 -6.95
CA ILE A 67 -6.61 -8.71 -6.17
C ILE A 67 -7.73 -9.02 -7.14
N ILE A 68 -8.22 -10.27 -7.12
CA ILE A 68 -9.46 -10.63 -7.78
C ILE A 68 -10.59 -9.95 -6.99
N GLY A 69 -11.38 -9.10 -7.66
CA GLY A 69 -12.54 -8.44 -7.04
C GLY A 69 -13.60 -9.45 -6.61
N LYS A 70 -14.44 -9.08 -5.63
CA LYS A 70 -15.56 -9.90 -5.18
C LYS A 70 -16.62 -10.04 -6.29
N SER A 71 -17.24 -11.21 -6.38
CA SER A 71 -18.40 -11.44 -7.26
C SER A 71 -19.67 -10.74 -6.73
N ASP A 72 -20.68 -10.57 -7.59
CA ASP A 72 -21.98 -10.01 -7.20
C ASP A 72 -22.65 -10.77 -6.05
N ASP A 73 -22.51 -12.11 -6.03
CA ASP A 73 -23.06 -12.96 -4.98
C ASP A 73 -22.34 -12.72 -3.65
N GLU A 74 -21.00 -12.66 -3.66
CA GLU A 74 -20.22 -12.32 -2.47
C GLU A 74 -20.53 -10.93 -1.95
N ILE A 75 -20.68 -9.93 -2.83
CA ILE A 75 -21.05 -8.56 -2.44
C ILE A 75 -22.41 -8.55 -1.75
N ARG A 76 -23.41 -9.25 -2.32
CA ARG A 76 -24.75 -9.37 -1.70
C ARG A 76 -24.71 -10.09 -0.36
N ASP A 77 -23.86 -11.11 -0.22
CA ASP A 77 -23.73 -11.85 1.03
C ASP A 77 -22.99 -11.06 2.11
N PHE A 78 -21.93 -10.34 1.75
CA PHE A 78 -21.25 -9.43 2.69
C PHE A 78 -22.16 -8.28 3.08
N TRP A 79 -22.95 -7.71 2.17
CA TRP A 79 -23.92 -6.68 2.55
C TRP A 79 -24.94 -7.17 3.59
N LYS A 80 -25.35 -8.43 3.55
CA LYS A 80 -26.29 -8.98 4.54
C LYS A 80 -25.63 -9.33 5.87
N ASN A 81 -24.41 -9.85 5.83
CA ASN A 81 -23.78 -10.50 6.98
C ASN A 81 -22.65 -9.69 7.61
N ASP A 82 -21.85 -8.99 6.80
CA ASP A 82 -20.67 -8.23 7.26
C ASP A 82 -20.29 -7.08 6.29
N PRO A 83 -21.06 -5.96 6.28
CA PRO A 83 -20.85 -4.86 5.33
C PRO A 83 -19.48 -4.18 5.46
N LYS A 84 -18.78 -4.35 6.58
CA LYS A 84 -17.46 -3.75 6.83
C LYS A 84 -16.36 -4.33 5.95
N LYS A 85 -16.59 -5.51 5.36
CA LYS A 85 -15.67 -6.15 4.40
C LYS A 85 -15.78 -5.59 3.00
N LEU A 86 -16.76 -4.72 2.75
CA LEU A 86 -16.96 -4.07 1.47
C LEU A 86 -16.28 -2.71 1.45
N SER A 87 -15.59 -2.40 0.35
CA SER A 87 -15.15 -1.03 0.09
C SER A 87 -16.34 -0.12 -0.22
N VAL A 88 -16.11 1.20 -0.24
CA VAL A 88 -17.17 2.15 -0.61
C VAL A 88 -17.64 1.94 -2.06
N GLU A 89 -16.74 1.56 -2.96
CA GLU A 89 -17.06 1.20 -4.35
C GLU A 89 -17.97 -0.03 -4.41
N GLU A 90 -17.63 -1.08 -3.67
CA GLU A 90 -18.42 -2.32 -3.63
C GLU A 90 -19.80 -2.08 -2.98
N LEU A 91 -19.89 -1.24 -1.95
CA LEU A 91 -21.18 -0.84 -1.34
C LEU A 91 -22.05 -0.05 -2.32
N LEU A 92 -21.49 0.93 -3.02
CA LEU A 92 -22.24 1.70 -4.01
C LEU A 92 -22.67 0.81 -5.18
N TYR A 93 -21.82 -0.12 -5.62
CA TYR A 93 -22.18 -1.11 -6.62
C TYR A 93 -23.27 -2.08 -6.13
N ALA A 94 -23.25 -2.51 -4.86
CA ALA A 94 -24.29 -3.35 -4.26
C ALA A 94 -25.69 -2.73 -4.41
N SER A 95 -25.80 -1.40 -4.40
CA SER A 95 -27.08 -0.71 -4.63
C SER A 95 -27.64 -0.88 -6.05
N SER A 96 -26.79 -1.19 -7.04
CA SER A 96 -27.21 -1.51 -8.41
C SER A 96 -27.63 -2.98 -8.59
N LEU A 97 -27.29 -3.85 -7.65
CA LEU A 97 -27.63 -5.28 -7.66
C LEU A 97 -29.04 -5.59 -7.14
N THR A 98 -29.82 -4.58 -6.81
CA THR A 98 -31.20 -4.72 -6.31
C THR A 98 -32.10 -3.67 -6.92
N ASP A 99 -33.39 -3.98 -7.10
CA ASP A 99 -34.41 -3.01 -7.50
C ASP A 99 -35.22 -2.49 -6.30
N ASN A 100 -35.02 -3.07 -5.11
CA ASN A 100 -35.72 -2.66 -3.91
C ASN A 100 -35.19 -1.30 -3.41
N VAL A 101 -36.03 -0.26 -3.55
CA VAL A 101 -35.69 1.11 -3.15
C VAL A 101 -35.35 1.23 -1.66
N ALA A 102 -36.04 0.50 -0.78
CA ALA A 102 -35.76 0.53 0.65
C ALA A 102 -34.39 -0.10 0.98
N GLU A 103 -33.99 -1.10 0.21
CA GLU A 103 -32.66 -1.70 0.35
C GLU A 103 -31.55 -0.76 -0.17
N LYS A 104 -31.78 -0.09 -1.31
CA LYS A 104 -30.88 0.96 -1.81
C LYS A 104 -30.67 2.06 -0.77
N GLU A 105 -31.74 2.49 -0.12
CA GLU A 105 -31.67 3.49 0.94
C GLU A 105 -30.79 3.04 2.10
N LYS A 106 -30.93 1.81 2.60
CA LYS A 106 -30.06 1.29 3.66
C LYS A 106 -28.60 1.28 3.25
N ILE A 107 -28.31 0.88 2.02
CA ILE A 107 -26.94 0.87 1.48
C ILE A 107 -26.38 2.29 1.45
N TYR A 108 -27.11 3.25 0.89
CA TYR A 108 -26.65 4.64 0.86
C TYR A 108 -26.51 5.23 2.27
N GLN A 109 -27.40 4.87 3.20
CA GLN A 109 -27.33 5.34 4.58
C GLN A 109 -26.10 4.78 5.29
N TYR A 110 -25.78 3.51 5.03
CA TYR A 110 -24.54 2.92 5.52
C TYR A 110 -23.32 3.67 4.96
N VAL A 111 -23.32 3.98 3.66
CA VAL A 111 -22.23 4.76 3.03
C VAL A 111 -22.10 6.14 3.67
N THR A 112 -23.19 6.88 3.88
CA THR A 112 -23.10 8.24 4.47
C THR A 112 -22.62 8.24 5.92
N VAL A 113 -22.88 7.17 6.68
CA VAL A 113 -22.42 7.03 8.07
C VAL A 113 -20.94 6.62 8.13
N HIS A 114 -20.54 5.62 7.34
CA HIS A 114 -19.21 5.00 7.43
C HIS A 114 -18.16 5.67 6.53
N PHE A 115 -18.61 6.31 5.45
CA PHE A 115 -17.78 7.04 4.50
C PHE A 115 -18.34 8.47 4.31
N PRO A 116 -18.40 9.29 5.38
CA PRO A 116 -19.08 10.58 5.35
C PRO A 116 -18.44 11.61 4.40
N GLN A 117 -17.21 11.36 3.95
CA GLN A 117 -16.48 12.16 2.96
C GLN A 117 -16.63 11.64 1.53
N ASP A 118 -17.46 10.62 1.29
CA ASP A 118 -17.84 10.21 -0.05
C ASP A 118 -19.14 10.90 -0.45
N TYR A 119 -19.04 11.86 -1.37
CA TYR A 119 -20.20 12.64 -1.83
C TYR A 119 -21.26 11.78 -2.52
N ARG A 120 -20.90 10.61 -3.09
CA ARG A 120 -21.81 9.75 -3.88
C ARG A 120 -22.90 9.18 -2.99
N GLY A 121 -22.58 8.81 -1.75
CA GLY A 121 -23.57 8.35 -0.76
C GLY A 121 -24.64 9.42 -0.50
N TRP A 122 -24.22 10.66 -0.26
CA TRP A 122 -25.10 11.80 -0.03
C TRP A 122 -25.93 12.16 -1.28
N ASN A 123 -25.31 12.21 -2.45
CA ASN A 123 -25.99 12.51 -3.70
C ASN A 123 -27.06 11.46 -4.07
N ASN A 124 -26.73 10.18 -3.90
CA ASN A 124 -27.66 9.08 -4.16
C ASN A 124 -28.82 9.09 -3.16
N MET A 125 -28.54 9.40 -1.88
CA MET A 125 -29.57 9.60 -0.86
C MET A 125 -30.49 10.79 -1.20
N GLY A 126 -29.93 11.91 -1.65
CA GLY A 126 -30.69 13.07 -2.11
C GLY A 126 -31.63 12.73 -3.27
N THR A 127 -31.14 11.93 -4.23
CA THR A 127 -31.95 11.43 -5.35
C THR A 127 -33.12 10.56 -4.88
N LEU A 128 -32.91 9.69 -3.89
CA LEU A 128 -33.99 8.87 -3.32
C LEU A 128 -35.06 9.71 -2.60
N PHE A 129 -34.65 10.73 -1.83
CA PHE A 129 -35.59 11.64 -1.19
C PHE A 129 -36.35 12.49 -2.21
N PHE A 130 -35.66 12.98 -3.25
CA PHE A 130 -36.28 13.75 -4.31
C PHE A 130 -37.37 12.95 -5.02
N LYS A 131 -37.08 11.69 -5.39
CA LYS A 131 -38.07 10.79 -6.01
C LYS A 131 -39.29 10.50 -5.14
N ARG A 132 -39.16 10.58 -3.82
CA ARG A 132 -40.25 10.40 -2.85
C ARG A 132 -41.00 11.71 -2.52
N GLY A 133 -40.58 12.85 -3.07
CA GLY A 133 -41.15 14.16 -2.74
C GLY A 133 -40.69 14.73 -1.40
N GLU A 134 -39.67 14.14 -0.79
CA GLU A 134 -39.09 14.58 0.48
C GLU A 134 -38.07 15.71 0.26
N TRP A 135 -38.53 16.83 -0.31
CA TRP A 135 -37.69 17.90 -0.85
C TRP A 135 -36.69 18.48 0.16
N ASN A 136 -37.11 18.67 1.42
CA ASN A 136 -36.23 19.20 2.47
C ASN A 136 -35.05 18.28 2.75
N LYS A 137 -35.29 16.97 2.84
CA LYS A 137 -34.22 15.98 3.04
C LYS A 137 -33.35 15.85 1.80
N ALA A 138 -33.95 15.89 0.61
CA ALA A 138 -33.22 15.88 -0.64
C ALA A 138 -32.21 17.04 -0.70
N LYS A 139 -32.67 18.26 -0.40
CA LYS A 139 -31.83 19.45 -0.35
C LYS A 139 -30.68 19.28 0.65
N GLN A 140 -30.96 18.84 1.88
CA GLN A 140 -29.93 18.62 2.89
C GLN A 140 -28.85 17.63 2.43
N SER A 141 -29.26 16.52 1.80
CA SER A 141 -28.34 15.53 1.26
C SER A 141 -27.49 16.09 0.10
N PHE A 142 -28.09 16.85 -0.82
CA PHE A 142 -27.35 17.47 -1.92
C PHE A 142 -26.40 18.57 -1.44
N ASP A 143 -26.83 19.41 -0.49
CA ASP A 143 -25.97 20.42 0.14
C ASP A 143 -24.76 19.74 0.80
N ARG A 144 -24.98 18.60 1.48
CA ARG A 144 -23.89 17.84 2.09
C ARG A 144 -22.95 17.24 1.04
N ALA A 145 -23.49 16.71 -0.06
CA ALA A 145 -22.68 16.20 -1.16
C ALA A 145 -21.79 17.31 -1.75
N ALA A 146 -22.34 18.49 -2.02
CA ALA A 146 -21.60 19.65 -2.54
C ALA A 146 -20.55 20.18 -1.55
N GLN A 147 -20.79 20.11 -0.24
CA GLN A 147 -19.76 20.47 0.76
C GLN A 147 -18.56 19.53 0.73
N VAL A 148 -18.81 18.24 0.48
CA VAL A 148 -17.79 17.19 0.49
C VAL A 148 -17.01 17.18 -0.83
N ALA A 149 -17.67 17.46 -1.95
CA ALA A 149 -17.07 17.62 -3.28
C ALA A 149 -17.61 18.91 -3.94
N PRO A 150 -16.94 20.06 -3.72
CA PRO A 150 -17.35 21.37 -4.24
C PRO A 150 -17.29 21.50 -5.76
#